data_AF-L7FCU7-F1
#
_entry.id   AF-L7FCU7-F1
#
_cell.length_a   1.000
_cell.length_b   1.000
_cell.length_c   1.000
_cell.angle_alpha   90.00
_cell.angle_beta   90.00
_cell.angle_gamma   90.00
#
_symmetry.space_group_name_H-M   'P 1'
#
loop_
_entity.id
_entity.type
_entity.pdbx_description
1 polymer ?
#
loop_
_entity_poly.entity_id
_entity_poly.type
_entity_poly.pdbx_seq_one_letter_code
_entity_poly.pdbx_strand_id
1 'polypeptide(L)'
;MGTSTTYGARDHARAQEGAQAEAMPVVPAADWPAPPCAAGHLVWAETLAGGNYTHRVLARGTELRLTDLRGDACAHLLLFVADRPWERL
;
A
#
# COMPACT_ATOMS: atom_id res chain seq x y z
N MET A 1 -22.67 14.09 16.21
CA MET A 1 -21.31 14.68 16.17
C MET A 1 -20.85 14.65 14.71
N GLY A 2 -20.49 15.79 14.12
CA GLY A 2 -20.09 15.89 12.71
C GLY A 2 -18.70 16.49 12.55
N THR A 3 -18.17 16.47 11.33
CA THR A 3 -16.81 16.92 11.00
C THR A 3 -16.73 18.40 10.61
N SER A 4 -17.80 19.18 10.85
CA SER A 4 -17.89 20.60 10.45
C SER A 4 -17.11 21.57 11.34
N THR A 5 -16.54 21.11 12.46
CA THR A 5 -15.62 21.87 13.31
C THR A 5 -14.28 21.14 13.42
N THR A 6 -13.19 21.86 13.71
CA THR A 6 -11.86 21.25 13.88
C THR A 6 -11.82 20.25 15.04
N TYR A 7 -12.52 20.55 16.15
CA TYR A 7 -12.67 19.62 17.28
C TYR A 7 -13.46 18.36 16.89
N GLY A 8 -14.59 18.53 16.21
CA GLY A 8 -15.40 17.40 15.73
C GLY A 8 -14.67 16.54 14.70
N ALA A 9 -13.90 17.15 13.79
CA ALA A 9 -13.06 16.46 12.83
C ALA A 9 -11.92 15.67 13.51
N ARG A 10 -11.26 16.25 14.52
CA ARG A 10 -10.23 15.57 15.30
C ARG A 10 -10.81 14.37 16.06
N ASP A 11 -11.94 14.56 16.74
CA ASP A 11 -12.55 13.50 17.53
C ASP A 11 -13.07 12.37 16.62
N HIS A 12 -13.63 12.71 15.46
CA HIS A 12 -13.98 11.75 14.42
C HIS A 12 -12.75 10.98 13.91
N ALA A 13 -11.64 11.65 13.62
CA ALA A 13 -10.41 11.01 13.15
C ALA A 13 -9.84 10.02 14.19
N ARG A 14 -9.82 10.39 15.47
CA ARG A 14 -9.42 9.49 16.56
C ARG A 14 -10.34 8.29 16.71
N ALA A 15 -11.64 8.45 16.46
CA ALA A 15 -12.57 7.33 16.46
C ALA A 15 -12.35 6.33 15.31
N GLN A 16 -11.60 6.70 14.27
CA GLN A 16 -11.20 5.77 13.19
C GLN A 16 -9.91 4.98 13.51
N GLU A 17 -9.24 5.26 14.64
CA GLU A 17 -8.02 4.56 15.02
C GLU A 17 -8.28 3.05 15.12
N GLY A 18 -7.40 2.25 14.50
CA GLY A 18 -7.52 0.79 14.45
C GLY A 18 -8.53 0.26 13.43
N ALA A 19 -9.30 1.11 12.73
CA ALA A 19 -10.14 0.67 11.64
C ALA A 19 -9.28 0.12 10.48
N GLN A 20 -9.62 -1.08 10.01
CA GLN A 20 -8.92 -1.75 8.92
C GLN A 20 -9.87 -1.98 7.74
N ALA A 21 -9.39 -1.68 6.54
CA ALA A 21 -10.03 -2.04 5.28
C ALA A 21 -9.25 -3.19 4.64
N GLU A 22 -9.93 -4.01 3.84
CA GLU A 22 -9.28 -5.11 3.11
C GLU A 22 -8.17 -4.59 2.17
N ALA A 23 -8.46 -3.49 1.47
CA ALA A 23 -7.53 -2.83 0.55
C ALA A 23 -6.96 -1.56 1.18
N MET A 24 -5.84 -1.69 1.88
CA MET A 24 -5.10 -0.57 2.44
C MET A 24 -3.61 -0.90 2.64
N PRO A 25 -2.73 0.12 2.77
CA PRO A 25 -1.37 -0.08 3.23
C PRO A 25 -1.32 -0.60 4.67
N VAL A 26 -0.42 -1.54 4.94
CA VAL A 26 -0.11 -1.98 6.32
C VAL A 26 1.03 -1.13 6.88
N VAL A 27 0.79 -0.50 8.03
CA VAL A 27 1.71 0.44 8.66
C VAL A 27 1.84 0.10 10.16
N PRO A 28 3.04 -0.26 10.65
CA PRO A 28 4.28 -0.49 9.90
C PRO A 28 4.19 -1.72 8.97
N ALA A 29 4.94 -1.72 7.87
CA ALA A 29 4.93 -2.84 6.91
C ALA A 29 5.32 -4.19 7.54
N ALA A 30 6.11 -4.17 8.62
CA ALA A 30 6.48 -5.35 9.40
C ALA A 30 5.26 -6.11 9.98
N ASP A 31 4.11 -5.45 10.11
CA ASP A 31 2.87 -6.05 10.63
C ASP A 31 2.10 -6.83 9.56
N TRP A 32 2.64 -6.96 8.34
CA TRP A 32 2.03 -7.78 7.30
C TRP A 32 1.90 -9.24 7.77
N PRO A 33 0.68 -9.84 7.76
CA PRO A 33 0.40 -11.07 8.50
C PRO A 33 1.10 -12.33 7.96
N ALA A 34 1.45 -12.34 6.67
CA ALA A 34 2.10 -13.48 6.01
C ALA A 34 3.26 -13.01 5.12
N PRO A 35 4.40 -12.61 5.72
CA PRO A 35 5.51 -12.08 4.96
C PRO A 35 6.15 -13.16 4.05
N PRO A 36 6.49 -12.83 2.80
CA PRO A 36 6.82 -13.80 1.76
C PRO A 36 8.10 -14.68 1.90
N CYS A 37 8.90 -14.52 2.96
CA CYS A 37 9.98 -15.38 3.50
C CYS A 37 10.87 -14.50 4.40
N ALA A 38 12.13 -14.86 4.67
CA ALA A 38 13.14 -14.07 5.41
C ALA A 38 13.53 -12.76 4.68
N ALA A 39 12.54 -11.93 4.34
CA ALA A 39 12.69 -10.65 3.66
C ALA A 39 13.58 -9.67 4.43
N GLY A 40 13.93 -9.98 5.69
CA GLY A 40 14.89 -9.25 6.53
C GLY A 40 14.41 -7.87 6.97
N HIS A 41 13.64 -7.19 6.11
CA HIS A 41 13.11 -5.85 6.27
C HIS A 41 12.02 -5.60 5.21
N LEU A 42 10.75 -5.85 5.54
CA LEU A 42 9.66 -5.42 4.67
C LEU A 42 9.52 -3.89 4.78
N VAL A 43 9.77 -3.18 3.68
CA VAL A 43 9.76 -1.70 3.65
C VAL A 43 8.40 -1.12 3.24
N TRP A 44 7.53 -1.95 2.66
CA TRP A 44 6.19 -1.59 2.22
C TRP A 44 5.35 -2.85 2.00
N ALA A 45 4.07 -2.79 2.36
CA ALA A 45 3.06 -3.80 2.07
C ALA A 45 1.68 -3.15 1.95
N GLU A 46 0.90 -3.57 0.97
CA GLU A 46 -0.43 -3.03 0.68
C GLU A 46 -1.25 -4.05 -0.11
N THR A 47 -2.55 -4.12 0.18
CA THR A 47 -3.53 -4.84 -0.64
C THR A 47 -4.21 -3.85 -1.58
N LEU A 48 -4.24 -4.18 -2.87
CA LEU A 48 -4.89 -3.35 -3.89
C LEU A 48 -6.26 -3.91 -4.26
N ALA A 49 -7.29 -3.08 -4.18
CA ALA A 49 -8.62 -3.44 -4.66
C ALA A 49 -8.62 -3.54 -6.19
N GLY A 50 -9.38 -4.50 -6.75
CA GLY A 50 -9.59 -4.61 -8.19
C GLY A 50 -10.11 -3.31 -8.81
N GLY A 51 -9.68 -3.00 -10.03
CA GLY A 51 -10.07 -1.77 -10.73
C GLY A 51 -9.40 -0.48 -10.20
N ASN A 52 -8.49 -0.59 -9.24
CA ASN A 52 -7.71 0.54 -8.72
C ASN A 52 -6.26 0.47 -9.19
N TYR A 53 -5.48 1.47 -8.79
CA TYR A 53 -4.05 1.58 -9.07
C TYR A 53 -3.30 2.08 -7.84
N THR A 54 -2.00 1.82 -7.79
CA THR A 54 -1.07 2.43 -6.83
C THR A 54 0.22 2.83 -7.54
N HIS A 55 1.04 3.64 -6.89
CA HIS A 55 2.38 3.96 -7.33
C HIS A 55 3.34 4.04 -6.15
N ARG A 56 4.58 3.62 -6.36
CA ARG A 56 5.61 3.64 -5.31
C ARG A 56 6.97 3.88 -5.94
N VAL A 57 7.75 4.78 -5.36
CA VAL A 57 9.18 4.91 -5.66
C VAL A 57 9.91 3.85 -4.84
N LEU A 58 10.71 3.02 -5.50
CA LEU A 58 11.48 1.95 -4.86
C LEU A 58 12.97 2.30 -4.87
N ALA A 59 13.67 1.91 -3.80
CA ALA A 59 15.12 2.03 -3.78
C ALA A 59 15.76 0.98 -4.72
N ARG A 60 16.96 1.29 -5.21
CA ARG A 60 17.74 0.31 -5.98
C ARG A 60 17.99 -0.93 -5.12
N GLY A 61 17.74 -2.11 -5.68
CA GLY A 61 17.92 -3.39 -4.99
C GLY A 61 16.71 -3.88 -4.20
N THR A 62 15.60 -3.13 -4.19
CA THR A 62 14.33 -3.61 -3.64
C THR A 62 13.75 -4.74 -4.51
N GLU A 63 13.37 -5.85 -3.87
CA GLU A 63 12.57 -6.90 -4.48
C GLU A 63 11.07 -6.56 -4.35
N LEU A 64 10.33 -6.62 -5.46
CA LEU A 64 8.88 -6.46 -5.47
C LEU A 64 8.23 -7.82 -5.71
N ARG A 65 7.32 -8.21 -4.81
CA ARG A 65 6.44 -9.36 -5.00
C ARG A 65 5.01 -8.91 -5.20
N LEU A 66 4.38 -9.44 -6.23
CA LEU A 66 2.95 -9.28 -6.50
C LEU A 66 2.30 -10.63 -6.30
N THR A 67 1.20 -10.66 -5.56
CA THR A 67 0.47 -11.89 -5.26
C THR A 67 -0.98 -11.66 -5.60
N ASP A 68 -1.47 -12.45 -6.56
CA ASP A 68 -2.91 -12.59 -6.76
C ASP A 68 -3.48 -13.43 -5.61
N LEU A 69 -4.21 -12.77 -4.72
CA LEU A 69 -4.74 -13.37 -3.50
C LEU A 69 -5.87 -14.38 -3.77
N ARG A 70 -6.57 -14.25 -4.89
CA ARG A 70 -7.78 -15.02 -5.20
C ARG A 70 -7.65 -15.90 -6.45
N GLY A 71 -6.59 -15.69 -7.25
CA GLY A 71 -6.31 -16.47 -8.45
C GLY A 71 -7.09 -16.02 -9.69
N ASP A 72 -7.76 -14.85 -9.61
CA ASP A 72 -8.58 -14.27 -10.66
C ASP A 72 -8.15 -12.85 -11.06
N ALA A 73 -6.95 -12.41 -10.65
CA ALA A 73 -6.43 -11.07 -10.89
C ALA A 73 -5.22 -11.05 -11.84
N CYS A 74 -5.16 -10.00 -12.66
CA CYS A 74 -3.98 -9.64 -13.45
C CYS A 74 -3.55 -8.21 -13.11
N ALA A 75 -2.26 -7.99 -12.90
CA ALA A 75 -1.70 -6.66 -12.66
C ALA A 75 -1.08 -6.10 -13.95
N HIS A 76 -1.42 -4.86 -14.28
CA HIS A 76 -0.68 -4.09 -15.28
C HIS A 76 0.41 -3.28 -14.56
N LEU A 77 1.66 -3.47 -14.97
CA LEU A 77 2.81 -2.81 -14.36
C LEU A 77 3.46 -1.87 -15.36
N LEU A 78 3.79 -0.68 -14.87
CA LEU A 78 4.61 0.31 -15.57
C LEU A 78 5.79 0.62 -14.67
N LEU A 79 7.01 0.43 -15.17
CA LEU A 79 8.22 0.74 -14.39
C LEU A 79 8.94 1.91 -15.02
N PHE A 80 9.15 2.95 -14.22
CA PHE A 80 9.83 4.17 -14.64
C PHE A 80 11.14 4.32 -13.87
N VAL A 81 12.15 4.86 -14.54
CA VAL A 81 13.30 5.41 -13.82
C VAL A 81 12.85 6.65 -13.05
N ALA A 82 13.05 6.65 -11.73
CA ALA A 82 12.71 7.79 -10.88
C ALA A 82 13.33 9.08 -11.43
N ASP A 83 12.55 10.16 -11.44
CA ASP A 83 12.90 11.48 -11.97
C ASP A 83 13.22 11.54 -13.48
N ARG A 84 13.12 10.42 -14.20
CA ARG A 84 13.32 10.31 -15.66
C ARG A 84 12.26 9.42 -16.30
N PRO A 85 10.96 9.79 -16.25
CA PRO A 85 9.84 8.93 -16.67
C PRO A 85 9.80 8.62 -18.18
N TRP A 86 10.67 9.22 -18.98
CA TRP A 86 10.86 8.83 -20.37
C TRP A 86 11.65 7.51 -20.52
N GLU A 87 12.45 7.13 -19.52
CA GLU A 87 13.09 5.82 -19.43
C GLU A 87 12.16 4.85 -18.67
N ARG A 88 11.58 3.87 -19.38
CA ARG A 88 10.54 2.98 -18.82
C ARG A 88 10.48 1.59 -19.47
N LEU A 89 9.91 0.64 -18.73
CA LEU A 89 9.43 -0.67 -19.18
C LEU A 89 7.90 -0.67 -19.22
#